data_AF-A0A8C7E4J3-F1
#
_entry.id   AF-A0A8C7E4J3-F1
#
_cell.length_a   1.000
_cell.length_b   1.000
_cell.length_c   1.000
_cell.angle_alpha   90.00
_cell.angle_beta   90.00
_cell.angle_gamma   90.00
#
_symmetry.space_group_name_H-M   'P 1'
#
loop_
_entity.id
_entity.type
_entity.pdbx_description
1 polymer ?
#
loop_
_entity_poly.entity_id
_entity_poly.type
_entity_poly.pdbx_seq_one_letter_code
_entity_poly.pdbx_strand_id
1 'polypeptide(L)'
;MSNAKVWAYTFKIQKDLVPSIMSNLLNPDAIFSNNEMSLSDIEIYGFDYDYTLVFYSKHLHTLIFNAARDLLINEHRYPAEIRKYDYDPNFAIRGLHYDVHRALLMKIDAFHYIQLGTVYRGLSVVPDEEVIAMYDGSHVPLEQMSDFYGKSSQGHTMKQFMDIFSLPEMTLLSCVNEYFLKNNIDYEPVHLYKDVKDSIRDVHIKGIMYRAIEADIEKYICYAEQTRAVLAKLAAHGKKMFLITNSPSSFVDRGMKFIVGKDWRDLFDVVIVQAEKPNFFNDKRRPFRKVTERGVLLWDKIHELQKGQIYKQGNLYEFLKLTGWRGSKVLYFGDHIYSDLADLTLKHGWRTGAIIPELRREIKIMNTEQYIQTMTWLQTLTGLLEHMQIHKNPDCQIILNEWKKERKEMREMTRNFFNSQFGSLFRTDQNPTYFLRRLSRFADIYMASLSCLLNYDHDYTFYPRRTPLQHELPMWSDQLCTGTFRIPFLQEMIQIK
;
A
#
# COMPACT_ATOMS: atom_id res chain seq x y z
N MET A 1 10.02 -39.27 26.86
CA MET A 1 10.26 -38.08 27.72
C MET A 1 8.95 -37.31 27.83
N SER A 2 8.56 -36.81 29.01
CA SER A 2 7.25 -36.17 29.20
C SER A 2 7.13 -34.87 28.40
N ASN A 3 6.01 -34.72 27.67
CA ASN A 3 5.63 -33.54 26.87
C ASN A 3 5.80 -32.21 27.62
N ALA A 4 5.62 -32.22 28.94
CA ALA A 4 5.83 -31.07 29.81
C ALA A 4 7.26 -30.51 29.75
N LYS A 5 8.30 -31.33 29.50
CA LYS A 5 9.69 -30.87 29.44
C LYS A 5 10.01 -30.13 28.14
N VAL A 6 9.51 -30.61 27.00
CA VAL A 6 9.68 -29.92 25.70
C VAL A 6 8.92 -28.60 25.73
N TRP A 7 7.66 -28.64 26.17
CA TRP A 7 6.79 -27.46 26.25
C TRP A 7 7.32 -26.41 27.25
N ALA A 8 7.76 -26.83 28.44
CA ALA A 8 8.35 -25.92 29.43
C ALA A 8 9.70 -25.33 28.98
N TYR A 9 10.49 -26.09 28.20
CA TYR A 9 11.77 -25.62 27.68
C TYR A 9 11.60 -24.66 26.49
N THR A 10 10.69 -24.94 25.55
CA THR A 10 10.32 -24.01 24.47
C THR A 10 9.73 -22.72 25.02
N PHE A 11 8.90 -22.82 26.06
CA PHE A 11 8.36 -21.66 26.77
C PHE A 11 9.46 -20.85 27.48
N LYS A 12 10.50 -21.51 28.00
CA LYS A 12 11.67 -20.85 28.59
C LYS A 12 12.51 -20.12 27.54
N ILE A 13 12.79 -20.74 26.39
CA ILE A 13 13.50 -20.09 25.27
C ILE A 13 12.72 -18.86 24.78
N GLN A 14 11.39 -18.94 24.69
CA GLN A 14 10.55 -17.80 24.32
C GLN A 14 10.69 -16.64 25.31
N LYS A 15 10.75 -16.92 26.62
CA LYS A 15 10.99 -15.90 27.65
C LYS A 15 12.36 -15.22 27.54
N ASP A 16 13.37 -15.93 27.04
CA ASP A 16 14.73 -15.37 26.88
C ASP A 16 14.88 -14.62 25.54
N LEU A 17 14.14 -15.03 24.50
CA LEU A 17 14.22 -14.46 23.14
C LEU A 17 13.43 -13.14 22.99
N VAL A 18 12.25 -13.06 23.61
CA VAL A 18 11.37 -11.88 23.50
C VAL A 18 12.06 -10.60 24.00
N PRO A 19 12.72 -10.57 25.18
CA PRO A 19 13.47 -9.38 25.62
C PRO A 19 14.58 -8.95 24.66
N SER A 20 15.27 -9.90 24.02
CA SER A 20 16.30 -9.62 23.02
C SER A 20 15.73 -8.95 21.77
N ILE A 21 14.61 -9.47 21.24
CA ILE A 21 13.93 -8.84 20.10
C ILE A 21 13.41 -7.45 20.46
N MET A 22 12.84 -7.28 21.66
CA MET A 22 12.35 -5.99 22.14
C MET A 22 13.45 -4.94 22.33
N SER A 23 14.71 -5.33 22.45
CA SER A 23 15.84 -4.39 22.45
C SER A 23 16.22 -3.85 21.07
N ASN A 24 15.67 -4.42 19.99
CA ASN A 24 15.97 -4.08 18.59
C ASN A 24 14.69 -3.75 17.79
N LEU A 25 13.83 -2.89 18.32
CA LEU A 25 12.60 -2.46 17.65
C LEU A 25 12.88 -1.68 16.37
N LEU A 26 12.00 -1.85 15.38
CA LEU A 26 12.12 -1.11 14.12
C LEU A 26 11.67 0.34 14.29
N ASN A 27 12.44 1.29 13.78
CA ASN A 27 12.02 2.69 13.75
C ASN A 27 10.84 2.86 12.76
N PRO A 28 9.64 3.30 13.20
CA PRO A 28 8.50 3.54 12.33
C PRO A 28 8.72 4.63 11.27
N ASP A 29 9.72 5.50 11.48
CA ASP A 29 10.10 6.59 10.58
C ASP A 29 11.42 6.29 9.82
N ALA A 30 11.75 5.00 9.69
CA ALA A 30 12.85 4.54 8.83
C ALA A 30 12.45 4.51 7.35
N ILE A 31 13.48 4.55 6.49
CA ILE A 31 13.37 4.25 5.06
C ILE A 31 13.82 2.81 4.83
N PHE A 32 13.00 2.05 4.10
CA PHE A 32 13.27 0.65 3.76
C PHE A 32 13.64 0.53 2.29
N SER A 33 14.65 -0.29 1.98
CA SER A 33 15.19 -0.45 0.62
C SER A 33 14.89 -1.84 0.05
N ASN A 34 14.42 -1.85 -1.20
CA ASN A 34 14.37 -3.05 -2.04
C ASN A 34 15.63 -3.17 -2.91
N ASN A 35 16.24 -2.04 -3.28
CA ASN A 35 17.49 -1.97 -4.04
C ASN A 35 18.50 -1.07 -3.32
N GLU A 36 19.78 -1.28 -3.62
CA GLU A 36 20.84 -0.38 -3.16
C GLU A 36 20.67 1.02 -3.76
N MET A 37 20.69 2.05 -2.92
CA MET A 37 20.53 3.44 -3.35
C MET A 37 21.37 4.37 -2.49
N SER A 38 22.28 5.11 -3.11
CA SER A 38 22.93 6.26 -2.47
C SER A 38 22.17 7.55 -2.76
N LEU A 39 21.93 8.36 -1.72
CA LEU A 39 21.39 9.71 -1.86
C LEU A 39 22.41 10.69 -2.49
N SER A 40 23.71 10.37 -2.42
CA SER A 40 24.76 11.19 -3.06
C SER A 40 24.58 11.27 -4.58
N ASP A 41 24.09 10.19 -5.18
CA ASP A 41 23.96 10.03 -6.63
C ASP A 41 22.71 10.73 -7.19
N ILE A 42 21.78 11.10 -6.31
CA ILE A 42 20.52 11.74 -6.68
C ILE A 42 20.73 13.25 -6.77
N GLU A 43 20.56 13.80 -7.97
CA GLU A 43 20.68 15.24 -8.22
C GLU A 43 19.31 15.92 -8.30
N ILE A 44 18.28 15.16 -8.69
CA ILE A 44 16.93 15.66 -8.98
C ILE A 44 15.87 14.86 -8.22
N TYR A 45 14.99 15.58 -7.52
CA TYR A 45 13.91 15.03 -6.71
C TYR A 45 12.56 15.41 -7.32
N GLY A 46 11.78 14.41 -7.69
CA GLY A 46 10.43 14.59 -8.19
C GLY A 46 9.40 14.13 -7.17
N PHE A 47 8.25 14.79 -7.16
CA PHE A 47 7.18 14.49 -6.21
C PHE A 47 5.82 14.43 -6.91
N ASP A 48 4.97 13.50 -6.49
CA ASP A 48 3.53 13.70 -6.54
C ASP A 48 3.07 14.64 -5.41
N TYR A 49 1.84 15.13 -5.52
CA TYR A 49 1.21 16.02 -4.56
C TYR A 49 0.39 15.26 -3.51
N ASP A 50 -0.71 14.65 -3.95
CA ASP A 50 -1.72 14.00 -3.10
C ASP A 50 -1.12 12.75 -2.45
N TYR A 51 -1.29 12.58 -1.13
CA TYR A 51 -0.68 11.51 -0.30
C TYR A 51 0.85 11.35 -0.38
N THR A 52 1.54 12.25 -1.07
CA THR A 52 3.01 12.27 -1.17
C THR A 52 3.59 13.50 -0.46
N LEU A 53 3.30 14.71 -0.96
CA LEU A 53 3.67 15.97 -0.27
C LEU A 53 2.63 16.37 0.77
N VAL A 54 1.35 16.10 0.48
CA VAL A 54 0.20 16.46 1.31
C VAL A 54 -0.50 15.20 1.79
N PHE A 55 -0.68 15.08 3.09
CA PHE A 55 -1.43 14.00 3.70
C PHE A 55 -2.81 14.50 4.11
N TYR A 56 -3.81 13.63 3.95
CA TYR A 56 -5.18 13.97 4.28
C TYR A 56 -5.68 13.24 5.53
N SER A 57 -6.62 13.87 6.23
CA SER A 57 -7.27 13.28 7.39
C SER A 57 -8.35 12.28 6.98
N LYS A 58 -8.78 11.43 7.92
CA LYS A 58 -9.90 10.48 7.71
C LYS A 58 -11.22 11.16 7.30
N HIS A 59 -11.36 12.46 7.55
CA HIS A 59 -12.53 13.22 7.15
C HIS A 59 -12.66 13.30 5.62
N LEU A 60 -11.54 13.26 4.89
CA LEU A 60 -11.57 13.29 3.43
C LEU A 60 -12.22 12.03 2.86
N HIS A 61 -11.85 10.85 3.36
CA HIS A 61 -12.46 9.59 2.92
C HIS A 61 -13.96 9.54 3.21
N THR A 62 -14.36 10.05 4.39
CA THR A 62 -15.77 10.17 4.78
C THR A 62 -16.54 11.10 3.83
N LEU A 63 -15.94 12.24 3.46
CA LEU A 63 -16.51 13.17 2.49
C LEU A 63 -16.69 12.51 1.13
N ILE A 64 -15.66 11.84 0.61
CA ILE A 64 -15.70 11.18 -0.70
C ILE A 64 -16.79 10.11 -0.72
N PHE A 65 -16.85 9.26 0.32
CA PHE A 65 -17.88 8.23 0.46
C PHE A 65 -19.29 8.85 0.46
N ASN A 66 -19.54 9.85 1.31
CA ASN A 66 -20.86 10.47 1.44
C ASN A 66 -21.28 11.16 0.14
N ALA A 67 -20.37 11.89 -0.50
CA ALA A 67 -20.64 12.57 -1.76
C ALA A 67 -20.95 11.57 -2.88
N ALA A 68 -20.16 10.50 -3.01
CA ALA A 68 -20.40 9.47 -4.01
C ALA A 68 -21.72 8.71 -3.76
N ARG A 69 -22.03 8.39 -2.50
CA ARG A 69 -23.33 7.81 -2.12
C ARG A 69 -24.49 8.72 -2.51
N ASP A 70 -24.39 10.02 -2.24
CA ASP A 70 -25.45 10.97 -2.59
C ASP A 70 -25.58 11.15 -4.12
N LEU A 71 -24.48 11.06 -4.88
CA LEU A 71 -24.53 11.03 -6.35
C LEU A 71 -25.26 9.78 -6.87
N LEU A 72 -25.03 8.60 -6.29
CA LEU A 72 -25.76 7.38 -6.64
C LEU A 72 -27.27 7.54 -6.43
N ILE A 73 -27.68 8.11 -5.30
CA ILE A 73 -29.11 8.33 -4.99
C ILE A 73 -29.72 9.35 -5.95
N ASN A 74 -29.05 10.49 -6.14
CA ASN A 74 -29.66 11.64 -6.80
C ASN A 74 -29.57 11.57 -8.33
N GLU A 75 -28.45 11.08 -8.86
CA GLU A 75 -28.19 11.03 -10.31
C GLU A 75 -28.47 9.64 -10.89
N HIS A 76 -28.03 8.56 -10.22
CA HIS A 76 -28.25 7.18 -10.67
C HIS A 76 -29.56 6.58 -10.14
N ARG A 77 -30.33 7.31 -9.32
CA ARG A 77 -31.64 6.89 -8.79
C ARG A 77 -31.60 5.61 -7.95
N TYR A 78 -30.48 5.36 -7.26
CA TYR A 78 -30.40 4.28 -6.28
C TYR A 78 -31.36 4.53 -5.10
N PRO A 79 -31.84 3.47 -4.42
CA PRO A 79 -32.75 3.58 -3.29
C PRO A 79 -32.24 4.54 -2.20
N ALA A 80 -33.08 5.47 -1.74
CA ALA A 80 -32.67 6.51 -0.80
C ALA A 80 -32.23 5.95 0.57
N GLU A 81 -32.70 4.76 0.91
CA GLU A 81 -32.40 4.02 2.12
C GLU A 81 -30.93 3.65 2.25
N ILE A 82 -30.15 3.63 1.15
CA ILE A 82 -28.69 3.42 1.24
C ILE A 82 -27.99 4.54 2.02
N ARG A 83 -28.65 5.69 2.24
CA ARG A 83 -28.15 6.76 3.11
C ARG A 83 -27.94 6.32 4.56
N LYS A 84 -28.53 5.19 4.99
CA LYS A 84 -28.32 4.61 6.32
C LYS A 84 -26.90 4.06 6.54
N TYR A 85 -26.14 3.81 5.47
CA TYR A 85 -24.77 3.32 5.59
C TYR A 85 -23.80 4.49 5.71
N ASP A 86 -22.97 4.44 6.74
CA ASP A 86 -21.88 5.39 6.98
C ASP A 86 -20.53 4.80 6.57
N TYR A 87 -19.56 5.67 6.30
CA TYR A 87 -18.19 5.24 6.00
C TYR A 87 -17.50 4.68 7.25
N ASP A 88 -17.15 3.40 7.22
CA ASP A 88 -16.28 2.78 8.22
C ASP A 88 -14.81 2.76 7.72
N PRO A 89 -13.90 3.54 8.34
CA PRO A 89 -12.47 3.53 7.98
C PRO A 89 -11.75 2.24 8.36
N ASN A 90 -12.37 1.34 9.12
CA ASN A 90 -11.79 0.06 9.53
C ASN A 90 -12.32 -1.12 8.69
N PHE A 91 -13.21 -0.92 7.73
CA PHE A 91 -13.73 -2.02 6.93
C PHE A 91 -12.69 -2.54 5.92
N ALA A 92 -12.23 -1.68 5.01
CA ALA A 92 -11.34 -2.05 3.92
C ALA A 92 -9.90 -1.58 4.15
N ILE A 93 -8.94 -2.29 3.55
CA ILE A 93 -7.53 -1.88 3.48
C ILE A 93 -7.11 -1.67 2.04
N ARG A 94 -6.01 -0.94 1.82
CA ARG A 94 -5.42 -0.74 0.50
C ARG A 94 -4.89 -2.07 -0.08
N GLY A 95 -4.87 -2.19 -1.40
CA GLY A 95 -4.30 -3.32 -2.12
C GLY A 95 -5.21 -4.53 -2.33
N LEU A 96 -6.46 -4.48 -1.84
CA LEU A 96 -7.47 -5.52 -2.03
C LEU A 96 -7.89 -5.67 -3.51
N HIS A 97 -8.49 -6.81 -3.81
CA HIS A 97 -9.01 -7.14 -5.13
C HIS A 97 -10.53 -7.24 -5.08
N TYR A 98 -11.19 -6.77 -6.13
CA TYR A 98 -12.62 -6.88 -6.30
C TYR A 98 -12.94 -7.63 -7.59
N ASP A 99 -13.59 -8.78 -7.44
CA ASP A 99 -14.14 -9.53 -8.55
C ASP A 99 -15.43 -8.84 -8.99
N VAL A 100 -15.36 -8.15 -10.13
CA VAL A 100 -16.46 -7.33 -10.63
C VAL A 100 -17.68 -8.17 -10.99
N HIS A 101 -17.49 -9.41 -11.46
CA HIS A 101 -18.61 -10.27 -11.89
C HIS A 101 -19.29 -10.94 -10.72
N ARG A 102 -18.54 -11.26 -9.66
CA ARG A 102 -19.04 -11.96 -8.48
C ARG A 102 -19.41 -11.03 -7.33
N ALA A 103 -19.10 -9.74 -7.47
CA ALA A 103 -19.26 -8.72 -6.43
C ALA A 103 -18.52 -9.08 -5.12
N LEU A 104 -17.30 -9.61 -5.24
CA LEU A 104 -16.51 -10.10 -4.11
C LEU A 104 -15.29 -9.22 -3.86
N LEU A 105 -15.15 -8.72 -2.64
CA LEU A 105 -13.94 -8.05 -2.17
C LEU A 105 -13.06 -9.06 -1.43
N MET A 106 -11.78 -9.18 -1.79
CA MET A 106 -10.89 -10.20 -1.23
C MET A 106 -9.44 -9.76 -1.17
N LYS A 107 -8.67 -10.46 -0.33
CA LYS A 107 -7.22 -10.30 -0.25
C LYS A 107 -6.52 -11.43 -0.99
N ILE A 108 -5.53 -11.07 -1.80
CA ILE A 108 -4.77 -12.00 -2.63
C ILE A 108 -3.28 -11.84 -2.37
N ASP A 109 -2.57 -12.95 -2.28
CA ASP A 109 -1.14 -12.99 -2.05
C ASP A 109 -0.29 -12.79 -3.32
N ALA A 110 1.02 -12.71 -3.15
CA ALA A 110 1.99 -12.55 -4.23
C ALA A 110 2.03 -13.71 -5.22
N PHE A 111 1.42 -14.86 -4.90
CA PHE A 111 1.35 -16.05 -5.74
C PHE A 111 -0.06 -16.26 -6.31
N HIS A 112 -0.92 -15.25 -6.19
CA HIS A 112 -2.29 -15.22 -6.71
C HIS A 112 -3.24 -16.17 -5.98
N TYR A 113 -2.93 -16.54 -4.74
CA TYR A 113 -3.84 -17.26 -3.88
C TYR A 113 -4.70 -16.31 -3.06
N ILE A 114 -6.00 -16.56 -3.05
CA ILE A 114 -6.98 -15.90 -2.18
C ILE A 114 -6.67 -16.30 -0.73
N GLN A 115 -6.57 -15.30 0.15
CA GLN A 115 -6.54 -15.56 1.58
C GLN A 115 -7.96 -15.89 2.05
N LEU A 116 -8.20 -17.17 2.30
CA LEU A 116 -9.47 -17.66 2.85
C LEU A 116 -9.84 -16.95 4.17
N GLY A 117 -11.14 -16.82 4.43
CA GLY A 117 -11.69 -16.04 5.53
C GLY A 117 -11.57 -14.52 5.37
N THR A 118 -11.12 -14.02 4.22
CA THR A 118 -11.05 -12.58 3.88
C THR A 118 -11.87 -12.21 2.65
N VAL A 119 -12.77 -13.09 2.21
CA VAL A 119 -13.65 -12.85 1.06
C VAL A 119 -14.99 -12.32 1.54
N TYR A 120 -15.40 -11.17 1.03
CA TYR A 120 -16.64 -10.49 1.42
C TYR A 120 -17.57 -10.32 0.23
N ARG A 121 -18.84 -10.65 0.43
CA ARG A 121 -19.95 -10.29 -0.47
C ARG A 121 -20.81 -9.28 0.29
N GLY A 122 -20.88 -8.05 -0.19
CA GLY A 122 -21.41 -6.94 0.60
C GLY A 122 -20.53 -6.67 1.83
N LEU A 123 -21.13 -6.71 3.01
CA LEU A 123 -20.45 -6.57 4.31
C LEU A 123 -20.31 -7.91 5.05
N SER A 124 -20.71 -9.01 4.42
CA SER A 124 -20.70 -10.35 5.02
C SER A 124 -19.57 -11.21 4.46
N VAL A 125 -18.92 -11.99 5.33
CA VAL A 125 -17.89 -12.96 4.92
C VAL A 125 -18.54 -14.10 4.15
N VAL A 126 -17.91 -14.49 3.04
CA VAL A 126 -18.30 -15.66 2.25
C VAL A 126 -17.63 -16.91 2.85
N PRO A 127 -18.37 -18.01 3.08
CA PRO A 127 -17.78 -19.26 3.56
C PRO A 127 -16.67 -19.78 2.64
N ASP A 128 -15.60 -20.32 3.22
CA ASP A 128 -14.44 -20.78 2.47
C ASP A 128 -14.78 -21.90 1.47
N GLU A 129 -15.74 -22.78 1.80
CA GLU A 129 -16.20 -23.82 0.87
C GLU A 129 -16.86 -23.23 -0.38
N GLU A 130 -17.61 -22.14 -0.23
CA GLU A 130 -18.25 -21.43 -1.35
C GLU A 130 -17.19 -20.72 -2.21
N VAL A 131 -16.19 -20.10 -1.58
CA VAL A 131 -15.05 -19.50 -2.30
C VAL A 131 -14.31 -20.56 -3.11
N ILE A 132 -13.98 -21.70 -2.50
CA ILE A 132 -13.27 -22.79 -3.16
C ILE A 132 -14.08 -23.34 -4.35
N ALA A 133 -15.39 -23.52 -4.17
CA ALA A 133 -16.27 -23.96 -5.25
C ALA A 133 -16.36 -22.92 -6.39
N MET A 134 -16.39 -21.63 -6.06
CA MET A 134 -16.44 -20.56 -7.05
C MET A 134 -15.15 -20.46 -7.88
N TYR A 135 -13.98 -20.66 -7.29
CA TYR A 135 -12.67 -20.45 -7.95
C TYR A 135 -11.95 -21.76 -8.34
N ASP A 136 -12.63 -22.92 -8.25
CA ASP A 136 -12.01 -24.24 -8.47
C ASP A 136 -10.73 -24.44 -7.63
N GLY A 137 -10.76 -23.96 -6.39
CA GLY A 137 -9.60 -23.81 -5.51
C GLY A 137 -9.49 -22.40 -4.95
N SER A 138 -8.27 -21.97 -4.61
CA SER A 138 -7.99 -20.63 -4.10
C SER A 138 -7.05 -19.82 -5.01
N HIS A 139 -6.60 -20.37 -6.13
CA HIS A 139 -5.69 -19.70 -7.05
C HIS A 139 -6.47 -18.93 -8.13
N VAL A 140 -6.15 -17.66 -8.33
CA VAL A 140 -6.73 -16.83 -9.39
C VAL A 140 -5.75 -16.74 -10.58
N PRO A 141 -6.14 -17.15 -11.80
CA PRO A 141 -5.28 -17.04 -12.98
C PRO A 141 -4.84 -15.60 -13.30
N LEU A 142 -3.64 -15.45 -13.87
CA LEU A 142 -3.07 -14.14 -14.21
C LEU A 142 -3.96 -13.36 -15.20
N GLU A 143 -4.61 -14.05 -16.13
CA GLU A 143 -5.50 -13.48 -17.14
C GLU A 143 -6.72 -12.81 -16.51
N GLN A 144 -7.16 -13.30 -15.35
CA GLN A 144 -8.26 -12.72 -14.58
C GLN A 144 -7.76 -11.58 -13.67
N MET A 145 -6.54 -11.70 -13.13
CA MET A 145 -5.91 -10.76 -12.19
C MET A 145 -5.44 -9.43 -12.80
N SER A 146 -5.46 -9.29 -14.12
CA SER A 146 -4.69 -8.26 -14.81
C SER A 146 -5.54 -7.28 -15.63
N ASP A 147 -5.49 -6.01 -15.22
CA ASP A 147 -5.59 -4.84 -16.11
C ASP A 147 -4.22 -4.45 -16.73
N PHE A 148 -3.09 -4.97 -16.19
CA PHE A 148 -1.73 -4.47 -16.43
C PHE A 148 -0.97 -5.17 -17.59
N TYR A 149 -1.03 -6.50 -17.67
CA TYR A 149 -0.40 -7.33 -18.71
C TYR A 149 -1.27 -7.54 -19.95
N GLY A 150 -2.40 -6.84 -20.03
CA GLY A 150 -3.39 -6.97 -21.11
C GLY A 150 -4.80 -6.82 -20.56
N LYS A 151 -5.76 -6.57 -21.46
CA LYS A 151 -7.19 -6.67 -21.12
C LYS A 151 -7.51 -8.14 -20.90
N SER A 152 -8.28 -8.45 -19.86
CA SER A 152 -8.88 -9.78 -19.69
C SER A 152 -9.55 -10.20 -21.00
N SER A 153 -9.08 -11.31 -21.57
CA SER A 153 -9.54 -11.84 -22.86
C SER A 153 -10.96 -12.40 -22.79
N GLN A 154 -11.51 -12.57 -21.58
CA GLN A 154 -12.79 -13.26 -21.33
C GLN A 154 -13.84 -12.37 -20.64
N GLY A 155 -13.64 -11.05 -20.59
CA GLY A 155 -14.58 -10.14 -19.95
C GLY A 155 -14.52 -10.13 -18.41
N HIS A 156 -14.00 -11.20 -17.78
CA HIS A 156 -13.79 -11.28 -16.33
C HIS A 156 -12.80 -10.23 -15.83
N THR A 157 -13.29 -9.26 -15.06
CA THR A 157 -12.46 -8.15 -14.55
C THR A 157 -12.21 -8.29 -13.04
N MET A 158 -10.96 -8.56 -12.64
CA MET A 158 -10.51 -8.43 -11.25
C MET A 158 -9.84 -7.05 -11.08
N LYS A 159 -10.46 -6.17 -10.30
CA LYS A 159 -9.90 -4.85 -10.03
C LYS A 159 -9.05 -4.87 -8.77
N GLN A 160 -7.77 -4.52 -8.87
CA GLN A 160 -6.97 -4.21 -7.68
C GLN A 160 -7.08 -2.73 -7.29
N PHE A 161 -7.40 -2.47 -6.03
CA PHE A 161 -7.51 -1.13 -5.44
C PHE A 161 -6.20 -0.69 -4.77
N MET A 162 -5.30 -0.12 -5.57
CA MET A 162 -3.94 0.27 -5.15
C MET A 162 -3.86 1.66 -4.52
N ASP A 163 -4.85 2.50 -4.75
CA ASP A 163 -4.90 3.90 -4.33
C ASP A 163 -5.56 4.03 -2.95
N ILE A 164 -5.08 4.96 -2.12
CA ILE A 164 -5.72 5.32 -0.86
C ILE A 164 -7.12 5.92 -1.11
N PHE A 165 -7.30 6.66 -2.22
CA PHE A 165 -8.60 7.19 -2.63
C PHE A 165 -9.62 6.10 -3.00
N SER A 166 -9.20 4.85 -3.17
CA SER A 166 -10.10 3.71 -3.41
C SER A 166 -10.73 3.14 -2.14
N LEU A 167 -10.30 3.54 -0.93
CA LEU A 167 -10.89 3.03 0.31
C LEU A 167 -12.39 3.36 0.42
N PRO A 168 -12.85 4.61 0.17
CA PRO A 168 -14.29 4.92 0.05
C PRO A 168 -15.03 4.11 -1.02
N GLU A 169 -14.40 3.87 -2.18
CA GLU A 169 -15.00 3.12 -3.28
C GLU A 169 -15.30 1.67 -2.89
N MET A 170 -14.32 0.99 -2.28
CA MET A 170 -14.49 -0.38 -1.78
C MET A 170 -15.60 -0.47 -0.72
N THR A 171 -15.61 0.43 0.26
CA THR A 171 -16.65 0.44 1.29
C THR A 171 -18.02 0.72 0.67
N LEU A 172 -18.14 1.65 -0.30
CA LEU A 172 -19.41 1.98 -0.94
C LEU A 172 -19.94 0.82 -1.79
N LEU A 173 -19.08 0.14 -2.56
CA LEU A 173 -19.44 -1.09 -3.28
C LEU A 173 -20.03 -2.13 -2.33
N SER A 174 -19.35 -2.38 -1.20
CA SER A 174 -19.80 -3.33 -0.19
C SER A 174 -21.11 -2.92 0.48
N CYS A 175 -21.30 -1.65 0.84
CA CYS A 175 -22.55 -1.17 1.44
C CYS A 175 -23.75 -1.28 0.51
N VAL A 176 -23.58 -0.90 -0.77
CA VAL A 176 -24.68 -0.97 -1.75
C VAL A 176 -25.00 -2.42 -2.11
N ASN A 177 -24.00 -3.26 -2.29
CA ASN A 177 -24.19 -4.70 -2.49
C ASN A 177 -24.93 -5.34 -1.31
N GLU A 178 -24.50 -5.05 -0.07
CA GLU A 178 -25.19 -5.50 1.15
C GLU A 178 -26.66 -5.07 1.19
N TYR A 179 -26.96 -3.85 0.77
CA TYR A 179 -28.34 -3.37 0.68
C TYR A 179 -29.17 -4.17 -0.32
N PHE A 180 -28.65 -4.42 -1.52
CA PHE A 180 -29.36 -5.20 -2.53
C PHE A 180 -29.62 -6.63 -2.07
N LEU A 181 -28.63 -7.28 -1.45
CA LEU A 181 -28.78 -8.63 -0.89
C LEU A 181 -29.86 -8.69 0.19
N LYS A 182 -29.85 -7.76 1.15
CA LYS A 182 -30.82 -7.74 2.26
C LYS A 182 -32.25 -7.43 1.85
N ASN A 183 -32.43 -6.70 0.75
CA ASN A 183 -33.75 -6.33 0.24
C ASN A 183 -34.18 -7.18 -0.97
N ASN A 184 -33.42 -8.23 -1.30
CA ASN A 184 -33.69 -9.11 -2.44
C ASN A 184 -33.93 -8.35 -3.74
N ILE A 185 -33.04 -7.38 -4.03
CA ILE A 185 -33.05 -6.59 -5.26
C ILE A 185 -32.13 -7.28 -6.27
N ASP A 186 -32.68 -7.65 -7.42
CA ASP A 186 -31.90 -8.19 -8.52
C ASP A 186 -31.07 -7.09 -9.19
N TYR A 187 -29.79 -7.37 -9.41
CA TYR A 187 -28.88 -6.45 -10.09
C TYR A 187 -27.71 -7.21 -10.72
N GLU A 188 -27.07 -6.60 -11.70
CA GLU A 188 -25.82 -7.12 -12.27
C GLU A 188 -24.60 -6.44 -11.61
N PRO A 189 -23.68 -7.20 -11.00
CA PRO A 189 -22.49 -6.68 -10.33
C PRO A 189 -21.64 -5.70 -11.15
N VAL A 190 -21.53 -5.92 -12.46
CA VAL A 190 -20.75 -5.08 -13.36
C VAL A 190 -21.31 -3.66 -13.44
N HIS A 191 -22.64 -3.51 -13.44
CA HIS A 191 -23.30 -2.22 -13.48
C HIS A 191 -23.19 -1.49 -12.15
N LEU A 192 -23.34 -2.19 -11.03
CA LEU A 192 -23.06 -1.62 -9.70
C LEU A 192 -21.63 -1.09 -9.61
N TYR A 193 -20.64 -1.90 -10.04
CA TYR A 193 -19.24 -1.48 -10.05
C TYR A 193 -19.03 -0.22 -10.87
N LYS A 194 -19.61 -0.16 -12.07
CA LYS A 194 -19.49 0.98 -12.97
C LYS A 194 -20.07 2.26 -12.35
N ASP A 195 -21.28 2.20 -11.80
CA ASP A 195 -21.97 3.37 -11.27
C ASP A 195 -21.29 3.93 -10.02
N VAL A 196 -20.80 3.04 -9.14
CA VAL A 196 -20.01 3.46 -7.96
C VAL A 196 -18.69 4.10 -8.40
N LYS A 197 -17.97 3.49 -9.33
CA LYS A 197 -16.73 4.03 -9.89
C LYS A 197 -16.94 5.39 -10.55
N ASP A 198 -17.99 5.53 -11.35
CA ASP A 198 -18.34 6.79 -12.01
C ASP A 198 -18.72 7.87 -10.98
N SER A 199 -19.44 7.51 -9.90
CA SER A 199 -19.75 8.43 -8.80
C SER A 199 -18.50 8.91 -8.05
N ILE A 200 -17.55 8.01 -7.75
CA ILE A 200 -16.27 8.37 -7.11
C ILE A 200 -15.44 9.27 -8.04
N ARG A 201 -15.42 8.96 -9.34
CA ARG A 201 -14.77 9.81 -10.35
C ARG A 201 -15.39 11.21 -10.38
N ASP A 202 -16.72 11.30 -10.32
CA ASP A 202 -17.46 12.54 -10.37
C ASP A 202 -17.22 13.44 -9.15
N VAL A 203 -16.99 12.86 -7.96
CA VAL A 203 -16.54 13.63 -6.77
C VAL A 203 -15.28 14.43 -7.07
N HIS A 204 -14.35 13.87 -7.85
CA HIS A 204 -13.11 14.52 -8.25
C HIS A 204 -13.32 15.46 -9.44
N ILE A 205 -13.94 14.99 -10.53
CA ILE A 205 -14.11 15.77 -11.78
C ILE A 205 -15.03 16.98 -11.57
N LYS A 206 -16.15 16.82 -10.85
CA LYS A 206 -17.06 17.93 -10.52
C LYS A 206 -16.48 18.86 -9.45
N GLY A 207 -15.28 18.57 -8.93
CA GLY A 207 -14.55 19.38 -7.95
C GLY A 207 -15.19 19.45 -6.57
N ILE A 208 -16.05 18.48 -6.21
CA ILE A 208 -16.73 18.44 -4.91
C ILE A 208 -15.69 18.32 -3.79
N MET A 209 -14.73 17.41 -3.98
CA MET A 209 -13.63 17.22 -3.05
C MET A 209 -12.80 18.50 -2.87
N TYR A 210 -12.34 19.08 -3.98
CA TYR A 210 -11.49 20.27 -3.95
C TYR A 210 -12.18 21.45 -3.25
N ARG A 211 -13.46 21.72 -3.56
CA ARG A 211 -14.21 22.80 -2.91
C ARG A 211 -14.36 22.60 -1.41
N ALA A 212 -14.60 21.38 -0.96
CA ALA A 212 -14.75 21.08 0.47
C ALA A 212 -13.43 21.26 1.22
N ILE A 213 -12.31 20.80 0.66
CA ILE A 213 -10.97 21.00 1.25
C ILE A 213 -10.62 22.48 1.26
N GLU A 214 -10.88 23.20 0.17
CA GLU A 214 -10.66 24.64 0.09
C GLU A 214 -11.54 25.43 1.09
N ALA A 215 -12.73 24.95 1.42
CA ALA A 215 -13.58 25.60 2.41
C ALA A 215 -13.06 25.43 3.85
N ASP A 216 -12.41 24.30 4.18
CA ASP A 216 -11.94 23.98 5.53
C ASP A 216 -10.63 23.16 5.49
N ILE A 217 -9.53 23.83 5.17
CA ILE A 217 -8.26 23.16 4.88
C ILE A 217 -7.67 22.44 6.09
N GLU A 218 -7.85 23.00 7.30
CA GLU A 218 -7.30 22.45 8.55
C GLU A 218 -7.95 21.14 8.93
N LYS A 219 -9.24 20.97 8.60
CA LYS A 219 -9.96 19.71 8.83
C LYS A 219 -9.48 18.57 7.94
N TYR A 220 -9.12 18.88 6.69
CA TYR A 220 -8.83 17.86 5.68
C TYR A 220 -7.34 17.61 5.47
N ILE A 221 -6.46 18.59 5.64
CA ILE A 221 -5.01 18.46 5.44
C ILE A 221 -4.28 18.30 6.77
N CYS A 222 -3.46 17.26 6.86
CA CYS A 222 -2.59 17.02 8.01
C CYS A 222 -1.31 17.88 7.91
N TYR A 223 -1.18 18.91 8.75
CA TYR A 223 -0.02 19.81 8.78
C TYR A 223 1.28 19.14 9.29
N ALA A 224 1.17 18.00 9.99
CA ALA A 224 2.22 17.47 10.86
C ALA A 224 3.43 16.79 10.16
N GLU A 225 3.44 16.65 8.84
CA GLU A 225 4.42 15.78 8.14
C GLU A 225 5.74 16.50 7.74
N GLN A 226 6.03 17.67 8.29
CA GLN A 226 7.32 18.37 8.12
C GLN A 226 7.76 18.58 6.67
N THR A 227 6.81 18.61 5.72
CA THR A 227 7.11 18.73 4.27
C THR A 227 8.00 19.94 3.96
N ARG A 228 7.75 21.10 4.61
CA ARG A 228 8.62 22.29 4.46
C ARG A 228 10.08 21.97 4.81
N ALA A 229 10.33 21.25 5.91
CA ALA A 229 11.68 20.95 6.37
C ALA A 229 12.42 20.04 5.38
N VAL A 230 11.74 19.05 4.82
CA VAL A 230 12.32 18.16 3.79
C VAL A 230 12.70 18.96 2.54
N LEU A 231 11.77 19.76 2.00
CA LEU A 231 12.02 20.55 0.80
C LEU A 231 13.13 21.60 1.02
N ALA A 232 13.15 22.24 2.19
CA ALA A 232 14.20 23.19 2.56
C ALA A 232 15.57 22.51 2.68
N LYS A 233 15.63 21.31 3.27
CA LYS A 233 16.87 20.50 3.35
C LYS A 233 17.40 20.18 1.96
N LEU A 234 16.54 19.73 1.04
CA LEU A 234 16.93 19.44 -0.35
C LEU A 234 17.43 20.69 -1.09
N ALA A 235 16.72 21.82 -0.94
CA ALA A 235 17.10 23.09 -1.53
C ALA A 235 18.46 23.59 -1.01
N ALA A 236 18.70 23.48 0.31
CA ALA A 236 19.96 23.87 0.94
C ALA A 236 21.16 23.05 0.43
N HIS A 237 20.94 21.81 -0.01
CA HIS A 237 21.95 20.95 -0.62
C HIS A 237 22.01 21.09 -2.15
N GLY A 238 21.39 22.12 -2.72
CA GLY A 238 21.44 22.42 -4.15
C GLY A 238 20.72 21.40 -5.05
N LYS A 239 19.86 20.54 -4.48
CA LYS A 239 19.11 19.55 -5.25
C LYS A 239 18.03 20.23 -6.08
N LYS A 240 17.83 19.72 -7.30
CA LYS A 240 16.75 20.16 -8.20
C LYS A 240 15.45 19.50 -7.81
N MET A 241 14.33 20.23 -7.91
CA MET A 241 13.04 19.71 -7.49
C MET A 241 11.94 19.95 -8.52
N PHE A 242 11.06 18.96 -8.70
CA PHE A 242 9.87 19.12 -9.54
C PHE A 242 8.62 18.45 -8.95
N LEU A 243 7.46 18.98 -9.30
CA LEU A 243 6.15 18.48 -8.89
C LEU A 243 5.34 18.04 -10.12
N ILE A 244 4.78 16.84 -10.11
CA ILE A 244 3.85 16.33 -11.14
C ILE A 244 2.60 15.82 -10.45
N THR A 245 1.46 16.48 -10.67
CA THR A 245 0.19 16.11 -10.05
C THR A 245 -0.97 16.15 -11.03
N ASN A 246 -1.99 15.33 -10.77
CA ASN A 246 -3.27 15.37 -11.47
C ASN A 246 -4.20 16.48 -10.96
N SER A 247 -3.88 17.07 -9.81
CA SER A 247 -4.71 18.08 -9.16
C SER A 247 -4.65 19.45 -9.86
N PRO A 248 -5.72 20.26 -9.79
CA PRO A 248 -5.76 21.62 -10.36
C PRO A 248 -4.79 22.60 -9.70
N SER A 249 -4.38 23.64 -10.44
CA SER A 249 -3.39 24.62 -9.94
C SER A 249 -3.84 25.39 -8.70
N SER A 250 -5.11 25.80 -8.62
CA SER A 250 -5.64 26.57 -7.49
C SER A 250 -5.57 25.77 -6.19
N PHE A 251 -5.93 24.49 -6.28
CA PHE A 251 -5.93 23.55 -5.18
C PHE A 251 -4.50 23.31 -4.66
N VAL A 252 -3.58 22.98 -5.58
CA VAL A 252 -2.16 22.75 -5.25
C VAL A 252 -1.55 24.00 -4.62
N ASP A 253 -1.79 25.18 -5.20
CA ASP A 253 -1.25 26.43 -4.67
C ASP A 253 -1.76 26.73 -3.26
N ARG A 254 -3.05 26.51 -2.99
CA ARG A 254 -3.63 26.73 -1.67
C ARG A 254 -3.07 25.76 -0.63
N GLY A 255 -3.02 24.47 -0.94
CA GLY A 255 -2.49 23.48 -0.01
C GLY A 255 -0.99 23.63 0.21
N MET A 256 -0.19 23.92 -0.83
CA MET A 256 1.24 24.19 -0.67
C MET A 256 1.50 25.47 0.14
N LYS A 257 0.69 26.52 -0.02
CA LYS A 257 0.75 27.71 0.85
C LYS A 257 0.47 27.38 2.31
N PHE A 258 -0.42 26.44 2.56
CA PHE A 258 -0.76 25.98 3.91
C PHE A 258 0.38 25.14 4.51
N ILE A 259 0.86 24.08 3.83
CA ILE A 259 1.82 23.13 4.41
C ILE A 259 3.30 23.55 4.27
N VAL A 260 3.62 24.35 3.27
CA VAL A 260 4.99 24.83 3.01
C VAL A 260 5.07 26.30 3.33
N GLY A 261 4.28 27.15 2.68
CA GLY A 261 4.32 28.60 2.87
C GLY A 261 4.13 29.38 1.57
N LYS A 262 4.06 30.72 1.66
CA LYS A 262 3.77 31.58 0.50
C LYS A 262 4.83 31.49 -0.61
N ASP A 263 6.05 31.16 -0.23
CA ASP A 263 7.27 31.04 -1.03
C ASP A 263 7.49 29.64 -1.62
N TRP A 264 6.54 28.71 -1.48
CA TRP A 264 6.74 27.31 -1.86
C TRP A 264 7.21 27.11 -3.30
N ARG A 265 6.78 27.97 -4.23
CA ARG A 265 7.15 27.89 -5.66
C ARG A 265 8.64 28.09 -5.90
N ASP A 266 9.32 28.82 -5.01
CA ASP A 266 10.76 29.09 -5.11
C ASP A 266 11.62 27.85 -4.82
N LEU A 267 11.02 26.82 -4.22
CA LEU A 267 11.66 25.54 -3.98
C LEU A 267 11.64 24.64 -5.23
N PHE A 268 10.71 24.83 -6.16
CA PHE A 268 10.54 23.93 -7.32
C PHE A 268 11.06 24.56 -8.61
N ASP A 269 11.94 23.83 -9.30
CA ASP A 269 12.42 24.17 -10.63
C ASP A 269 11.32 23.97 -11.69
N VAL A 270 10.42 22.98 -11.50
CA VAL A 270 9.27 22.75 -12.40
C VAL A 270 8.04 22.31 -11.62
N VAL A 271 6.88 22.92 -11.89
CA VAL A 271 5.58 22.47 -11.37
C VAL A 271 4.64 22.13 -12.52
N ILE A 272 4.13 20.91 -12.54
CA ILE A 272 3.21 20.38 -13.56
C ILE A 272 1.91 19.94 -12.87
N VAL A 273 0.80 20.58 -13.25
CA VAL A 273 -0.54 20.31 -12.72
C VAL A 273 -1.44 19.70 -13.78
N GLN A 274 -2.47 18.98 -13.36
CA GLN A 274 -3.37 18.24 -14.26
C GLN A 274 -2.58 17.45 -15.33
N ALA A 275 -1.55 16.72 -14.88
CA ALA A 275 -0.65 15.96 -15.74
C ALA A 275 -1.35 14.80 -16.48
N GLU A 276 -2.45 14.29 -15.93
CA GLU A 276 -3.18 13.10 -16.38
C GLU A 276 -2.30 11.83 -16.34
N LYS A 277 -1.59 11.62 -15.23
CA LYS A 277 -0.92 10.34 -14.94
C LYS A 277 -1.95 9.20 -14.97
N PRO A 278 -1.63 8.02 -15.55
CA PRO A 278 -0.31 7.61 -16.09
C PRO A 278 -0.06 8.02 -17.56
N ASN A 279 -0.99 8.70 -18.24
CA ASN A 279 -0.81 9.11 -19.64
C ASN A 279 0.36 10.10 -19.79
N PHE A 280 0.63 10.93 -18.78
CA PHE A 280 1.83 11.78 -18.78
C PHE A 280 3.12 10.99 -19.05
N PHE A 281 3.25 9.78 -18.49
CA PHE A 281 4.44 8.95 -18.61
C PHE A 281 4.46 8.12 -19.91
N ASN A 282 3.28 7.79 -20.46
CA ASN A 282 3.15 6.82 -21.56
C ASN A 282 2.79 7.43 -22.91
N ASP A 283 2.11 8.58 -22.92
CA ASP A 283 1.65 9.27 -24.12
C ASP A 283 2.62 10.40 -24.48
N LYS A 284 2.81 10.66 -25.78
CA LYS A 284 3.69 11.71 -26.31
C LYS A 284 2.91 12.87 -26.94
N ARG A 285 1.58 12.80 -27.00
CA ARG A 285 0.76 13.70 -27.81
C ARG A 285 0.45 15.05 -27.16
N ARG A 286 0.42 15.12 -25.83
CA ARG A 286 -0.04 16.32 -25.12
C ARG A 286 1.12 17.30 -24.86
N PRO A 287 1.09 18.53 -25.40
CA PRO A 287 2.13 19.52 -25.15
C PRO A 287 1.95 20.20 -23.78
N PHE A 288 3.03 20.79 -23.26
CA PHE A 288 2.96 21.66 -22.10
C PHE A 288 2.21 22.96 -22.40
N ARG A 289 1.46 23.46 -21.41
CA ARG A 289 0.82 24.78 -21.43
C ARG A 289 1.23 25.58 -20.20
N LYS A 290 1.66 26.83 -20.37
CA LYS A 290 1.98 27.72 -19.24
C LYS A 290 0.69 28.23 -18.60
N VAL A 291 0.61 28.17 -17.28
CA VAL A 291 -0.51 28.68 -16.49
C VAL A 291 -0.10 30.04 -15.93
N THR A 292 -0.88 31.08 -16.23
CA THR A 292 -0.68 32.41 -15.65
C THR A 292 -1.05 32.43 -14.16
N GLU A 293 -0.67 33.46 -13.42
CA GLU A 293 -1.06 33.64 -12.02
C GLU A 293 -2.60 33.67 -11.82
N ARG A 294 -3.34 34.10 -12.85
CA ARG A 294 -4.81 34.12 -12.85
C ARG A 294 -5.43 32.78 -13.26
N GLY A 295 -4.63 31.73 -13.47
CA GLY A 295 -5.10 30.41 -13.89
C GLY A 295 -5.41 30.27 -15.39
N VAL A 296 -5.13 31.30 -16.20
CA VAL A 296 -5.37 31.29 -17.65
C VAL A 296 -4.26 30.53 -18.37
N LEU A 297 -4.61 29.71 -19.36
CA LEU A 297 -3.67 28.94 -20.17
C LEU A 297 -3.14 29.77 -21.34
N LEU A 298 -1.81 29.84 -21.45
CA LEU A 298 -1.13 30.41 -22.61
C LEU A 298 -0.93 29.33 -23.68
N TRP A 299 -1.15 29.72 -24.94
CA TRP A 299 -1.06 28.82 -26.10
C TRP A 299 0.33 28.79 -26.74
N ASP A 300 1.24 29.64 -26.27
CA ASP A 300 2.62 29.71 -26.75
C ASP A 300 3.32 28.36 -26.62
N LYS A 301 4.21 28.10 -27.58
CA LYS A 301 5.06 26.91 -27.53
C LYS A 301 6.05 27.05 -26.38
N ILE A 302 6.15 26.01 -25.56
CA ILE A 302 7.11 25.97 -24.46
C ILE A 302 8.47 25.52 -25.01
N HIS A 303 9.43 26.45 -24.99
CA HIS A 303 10.82 26.19 -25.38
C HIS A 303 11.73 25.84 -24.20
N GLU A 304 11.34 26.27 -22.99
CA GLU A 304 12.06 26.01 -21.74
C GLU A 304 11.08 25.95 -20.56
N LEU A 305 11.45 25.18 -19.53
CA LEU A 305 10.74 25.13 -18.26
C LEU A 305 11.44 26.05 -17.26
N GLN A 306 10.73 27.08 -16.80
CA GLN A 306 11.27 28.14 -15.96
C GLN A 306 10.91 27.91 -14.49
N LYS A 307 11.89 28.13 -13.61
CA LYS A 307 11.72 28.03 -12.16
C LYS A 307 10.58 28.93 -11.65
N GLY A 308 9.78 28.41 -10.71
CA GLY A 308 8.64 29.11 -10.11
C GLY A 308 7.39 29.22 -11.02
N GLN A 309 7.47 28.78 -12.28
CA GLN A 309 6.33 28.78 -13.19
C GLN A 309 5.53 27.46 -13.08
N ILE A 310 4.21 27.57 -13.31
CA ILE A 310 3.30 26.43 -13.32
C ILE A 310 2.96 26.08 -14.77
N TYR A 311 3.07 24.80 -15.08
CA TYR A 311 2.70 24.22 -16.36
C TYR A 311 1.54 23.24 -16.16
N LYS A 312 0.70 23.12 -17.17
CA LYS A 312 -0.42 22.18 -17.23
C LYS A 312 -0.17 21.13 -18.32
N GLN A 313 -0.60 19.90 -18.06
CA GLN A 313 -0.46 18.76 -18.98
C GLN A 313 1.02 18.49 -19.33
N GLY A 314 1.34 18.36 -20.63
CA GLY A 314 2.63 17.89 -21.10
C GLY A 314 2.77 16.37 -21.11
N ASN A 315 3.99 15.94 -21.35
CA ASN A 315 4.37 14.54 -21.35
C ASN A 315 5.84 14.37 -20.93
N LEU A 316 6.17 13.17 -20.45
CA LEU A 316 7.52 12.86 -19.98
C LEU A 316 8.57 12.99 -21.09
N TYR A 317 8.24 12.67 -22.35
CA TYR A 317 9.21 12.77 -23.45
C TYR A 317 9.66 14.23 -23.68
N GLU A 318 8.71 15.18 -23.73
CA GLU A 318 9.04 16.61 -23.79
C GLU A 318 9.73 17.09 -22.52
N PHE A 319 9.30 16.62 -21.34
CA PHE A 319 9.93 16.97 -20.06
C PHE A 319 11.43 16.62 -20.08
N LEU A 320 11.77 15.37 -20.42
CA LEU A 320 13.15 14.89 -20.52
C LEU A 320 13.97 15.62 -21.61
N LYS A 321 13.32 16.16 -22.64
CA LYS A 321 13.97 16.95 -23.69
C LYS A 321 14.27 18.38 -23.22
N LEU A 322 13.34 18.98 -22.47
CA LEU A 322 13.45 20.36 -21.99
C LEU A 322 14.38 20.47 -20.77
N THR A 323 14.41 19.46 -19.89
CA THR A 323 15.22 19.50 -18.66
C THR A 323 16.57 18.81 -18.81
N GLY A 324 16.66 17.79 -19.67
CA GLY A 324 17.83 16.91 -19.74
C GLY A 324 17.98 15.96 -18.55
N TRP A 325 17.04 15.95 -17.59
CA TRP A 325 17.11 15.11 -16.39
C TRP A 325 16.78 13.66 -16.72
N ARG A 326 17.76 12.75 -16.62
CA ARG A 326 17.62 11.36 -17.08
C ARG A 326 18.31 10.37 -16.16
N GLY A 327 17.86 9.12 -16.23
CA GLY A 327 18.51 7.97 -15.59
C GLY A 327 18.44 8.00 -14.07
N SER A 328 19.40 7.33 -13.45
CA SER A 328 19.45 7.06 -12.00
C SER A 328 19.70 8.28 -11.12
N LYS A 329 19.97 9.46 -11.72
CA LYS A 329 20.13 10.72 -10.98
C LYS A 329 18.81 11.34 -10.54
N VAL A 330 17.69 10.83 -11.06
CA VAL A 330 16.34 11.30 -10.73
C VAL A 330 15.70 10.32 -9.75
N LEU A 331 15.20 10.83 -8.62
CA LEU A 331 14.39 10.09 -7.67
C LEU A 331 12.97 10.67 -7.64
N TYR A 332 11.97 9.89 -8.06
CA TYR A 332 10.56 10.30 -8.03
C TYR A 332 9.82 9.64 -6.87
N PHE A 333 9.14 10.45 -6.06
CA PHE A 333 8.28 10.02 -4.97
C PHE A 333 6.81 10.03 -5.38
N GLY A 334 6.09 8.97 -5.06
CA GLY A 334 4.66 8.85 -5.25
C GLY A 334 4.06 7.85 -4.27
N ASP A 335 2.77 7.97 -3.98
CA ASP A 335 2.04 7.01 -3.16
C ASP A 335 1.42 5.91 -4.04
N HIS A 336 1.02 6.23 -5.27
CA HIS A 336 0.38 5.28 -6.16
C HIS A 336 1.41 4.47 -6.97
N ILE A 337 1.81 3.32 -6.42
CA ILE A 337 2.79 2.37 -6.99
C ILE A 337 2.71 2.21 -8.52
N TYR A 338 1.50 2.07 -9.07
CA TYR A 338 1.34 1.87 -10.51
C TYR A 338 1.39 3.15 -11.35
N SER A 339 0.43 4.09 -11.17
CA SER A 339 0.36 5.30 -11.99
C SER A 339 1.59 6.20 -11.88
N ASP A 340 2.32 6.11 -10.77
CA ASP A 340 3.43 6.98 -10.46
C ASP A 340 4.78 6.30 -10.71
N LEU A 341 4.98 5.07 -10.25
CA LEU A 341 6.33 4.48 -10.14
C LEU A 341 6.63 3.44 -11.23
N ALA A 342 5.64 2.64 -11.63
CA ALA A 342 5.89 1.46 -12.47
C ALA A 342 6.56 1.79 -13.82
N ASP A 343 6.05 2.78 -14.55
CA ASP A 343 6.61 3.15 -15.85
C ASP A 343 7.96 3.87 -15.73
N LEU A 344 8.17 4.65 -14.67
CA LEU A 344 9.43 5.34 -14.42
C LEU A 344 10.58 4.34 -14.22
N THR A 345 10.33 3.29 -13.42
CA THR A 345 11.29 2.21 -13.17
C THR A 345 11.46 1.33 -14.41
N LEU A 346 10.37 0.92 -15.08
CA LEU A 346 10.44 -0.05 -16.18
C LEU A 346 10.96 0.53 -17.50
N LYS A 347 10.68 1.81 -17.80
CA LYS A 347 10.94 2.39 -19.13
C LYS A 347 11.98 3.51 -19.13
N HIS A 348 12.20 4.17 -17.99
CA HIS A 348 12.98 5.42 -17.94
C HIS A 348 14.22 5.37 -17.04
N GLY A 349 14.38 4.29 -16.25
CA GLY A 349 15.54 4.08 -15.39
C GLY A 349 15.69 5.12 -14.29
N TRP A 350 14.60 5.80 -13.92
CA TRP A 350 14.56 6.68 -12.76
C TRP A 350 14.56 5.84 -11.48
N ARG A 351 15.14 6.39 -10.42
CA ARG A 351 14.97 5.85 -9.07
C ARG A 351 13.59 6.22 -8.54
N THR A 352 13.05 5.39 -7.67
CA THR A 352 11.67 5.54 -7.19
C THR A 352 11.55 5.35 -5.68
N GLY A 353 10.77 6.24 -5.05
CA GLY A 353 10.45 6.19 -3.64
C GLY A 353 8.95 6.09 -3.42
N ALA A 354 8.47 5.04 -2.75
CA ALA A 354 7.05 4.90 -2.44
C ALA A 354 6.69 5.48 -1.06
N ILE A 355 5.63 6.28 -1.00
CA ILE A 355 5.05 6.78 0.24
C ILE A 355 3.87 5.89 0.64
N ILE A 356 4.01 5.17 1.75
CA ILE A 356 3.03 4.19 2.25
C ILE A 356 2.65 4.56 3.69
N PRO A 357 1.69 5.48 3.90
CA PRO A 357 1.34 6.00 5.23
C PRO A 357 0.97 4.91 6.25
N GLU A 358 0.36 3.82 5.80
CA GLU A 358 -0.06 2.69 6.62
C GLU A 358 1.12 1.98 7.31
N LEU A 359 2.32 2.07 6.73
CA LEU A 359 3.54 1.40 7.20
C LEU A 359 3.87 1.76 8.65
N ARG A 360 3.75 3.04 9.02
CA ARG A 360 4.06 3.52 10.37
C ARG A 360 3.18 2.83 11.42
N ARG A 361 1.89 2.66 11.13
CA ARG A 361 0.95 1.98 12.04
C ARG A 361 1.30 0.51 12.16
N GLU A 362 1.59 -0.17 11.06
CA GLU A 362 1.96 -1.59 11.10
C GLU A 362 3.26 -1.83 11.85
N ILE A 363 4.29 -1.00 11.67
CA ILE A 363 5.54 -1.13 12.43
C ILE A 363 5.29 -0.94 13.93
N LYS A 364 4.49 0.06 14.32
CA LYS A 364 4.13 0.26 15.73
C LYS A 364 3.42 -0.96 16.33
N ILE A 365 2.52 -1.60 15.58
CA ILE A 365 1.86 -2.85 15.99
C ILE A 365 2.90 -3.98 16.12
N MET A 366 3.78 -4.13 15.12
CA MET A 366 4.81 -5.18 15.11
C MET A 366 5.83 -5.03 16.24
N ASN A 367 6.05 -3.81 16.72
CA ASN A 367 6.92 -3.52 17.86
C ASN A 367 6.27 -3.79 19.22
N THR A 368 4.99 -4.14 19.28
CA THR A 368 4.34 -4.49 20.56
C THR A 368 4.83 -5.84 21.07
N GLU A 369 4.99 -5.95 22.39
CA GLU A 369 5.39 -7.20 23.04
C GLU A 369 4.44 -8.35 22.68
N GLN A 370 3.13 -8.08 22.67
CA GLN A 370 2.13 -9.10 22.35
C GLN A 370 2.30 -9.64 20.93
N TYR A 371 2.53 -8.77 19.94
CA TYR A 371 2.78 -9.22 18.57
C TYR A 371 4.06 -10.07 18.47
N ILE A 372 5.14 -9.60 19.10
CA ILE A 372 6.43 -10.31 19.13
C ILE A 372 6.26 -11.70 19.75
N GLN A 373 5.60 -11.80 20.90
CA GLN A 373 5.32 -13.07 21.58
C GLN A 373 4.50 -14.02 20.70
N THR A 374 3.43 -13.54 20.08
CA THR A 374 2.59 -14.35 19.18
C THR A 374 3.39 -14.83 17.97
N MET A 375 4.20 -13.97 17.35
CA MET A 375 4.98 -14.34 16.17
C MET A 375 6.10 -15.35 16.50
N THR A 376 6.81 -15.15 17.62
CA THR A 376 7.82 -16.10 18.11
C THR A 376 7.20 -17.46 18.41
N TRP A 377 6.00 -17.48 19.01
CA TRP A 377 5.30 -18.73 19.28
C TRP A 377 4.84 -19.42 18.00
N LEU A 378 4.30 -18.67 17.05
CA LEU A 378 3.88 -19.20 15.75
C LEU A 378 5.04 -19.86 14.97
N GLN A 379 6.23 -19.26 15.05
CA GLN A 379 7.45 -19.84 14.45
C GLN A 379 7.90 -21.11 15.19
N THR A 380 7.85 -21.09 16.52
CA THR A 380 8.18 -22.24 17.36
C THR A 380 7.26 -23.42 17.06
N LEU A 381 5.94 -23.20 17.02
CA LEU A 381 4.96 -24.20 16.62
C LEU A 381 5.21 -24.75 15.22
N THR A 382 5.62 -23.90 14.27
CA THR A 382 5.95 -24.34 12.91
C THR A 382 7.17 -25.28 12.91
N GLY A 383 8.24 -24.90 13.61
CA GLY A 383 9.42 -25.76 13.76
C GLY A 383 9.10 -27.09 14.47
N LEU A 384 8.30 -27.05 15.53
CA LEU A 384 7.85 -28.25 16.25
C LEU A 384 7.05 -29.21 15.35
N LEU A 385 6.13 -28.67 14.55
CA LEU A 385 5.35 -29.46 13.58
C LEU A 385 6.26 -30.09 12.51
N GLU A 386 7.24 -29.35 12.01
CA GLU A 386 8.17 -29.84 10.97
C GLU A 386 8.98 -31.04 11.44
N HIS A 387 9.40 -31.05 12.71
CA HIS A 387 10.14 -32.17 13.31
C HIS A 387 9.22 -33.33 13.70
N MET A 388 8.08 -33.05 14.33
CA MET A 388 7.22 -34.10 14.90
C MET A 388 6.43 -34.89 13.86
N GLN A 389 6.16 -34.33 12.67
CA GLN A 389 5.36 -35.00 11.63
C GLN A 389 5.99 -36.30 11.10
N ILE A 390 7.28 -36.54 11.36
CA ILE A 390 7.98 -37.78 10.98
C ILE A 390 7.48 -38.97 11.83
N HIS A 391 7.00 -38.71 13.05
CA HIS A 391 6.55 -39.75 13.97
C HIS A 391 5.07 -40.11 13.73
N LYS A 392 4.80 -41.40 13.49
CA LYS A 392 3.46 -41.93 13.12
C LYS A 392 2.69 -42.57 14.28
N ASN A 393 3.23 -42.53 15.50
CA ASN A 393 2.58 -43.17 16.65
C ASN A 393 1.27 -42.44 17.00
N PRO A 394 0.22 -43.14 17.47
CA PRO A 394 -1.08 -42.53 17.78
C PRO A 394 -0.98 -41.31 18.71
N ASP A 395 -0.17 -41.39 19.76
CA ASP A 395 0.04 -40.28 20.70
C ASP A 395 0.67 -39.06 20.02
N CYS A 396 1.61 -39.27 19.09
CA CYS A 396 2.22 -38.20 18.31
C CYS A 396 1.21 -37.54 17.37
N GLN A 397 0.28 -38.31 16.79
CA GLN A 397 -0.75 -37.77 15.90
C GLN A 397 -1.75 -36.88 16.64
N ILE A 398 -2.10 -37.23 17.88
CA ILE A 398 -2.95 -36.38 18.74
C ILE A 398 -2.27 -35.03 18.98
N ILE A 399 -1.01 -35.03 19.40
CA ILE A 399 -0.22 -33.81 19.65
C ILE A 399 -0.07 -32.96 18.39
N LEU A 400 0.21 -33.60 17.25
CA LEU A 400 0.31 -32.90 15.96
C LEU A 400 -1.00 -32.18 15.61
N ASN A 401 -2.15 -32.80 15.88
CA ASN A 401 -3.44 -32.17 15.62
C ASN A 401 -3.72 -31.02 16.60
N GLU A 402 -3.34 -31.15 17.88
CA GLU A 402 -3.41 -30.07 18.85
C GLU A 402 -2.55 -28.86 18.43
N TRP A 403 -1.28 -29.07 18.06
CA TRP A 403 -0.40 -28.00 17.61
C TRP A 403 -0.84 -27.40 16.27
N LYS A 404 -1.43 -28.19 15.35
CA LYS A 404 -2.04 -27.65 14.13
C LYS A 404 -3.19 -26.71 14.44
N LYS A 405 -4.04 -27.07 15.42
CA LYS A 405 -5.14 -26.23 15.89
C LYS A 405 -4.62 -24.96 16.54
N GLU A 406 -3.69 -25.08 17.48
CA GLU A 406 -3.07 -23.94 18.15
C GLU A 406 -2.38 -23.00 17.16
N ARG A 407 -1.66 -23.55 16.17
CA ARG A 407 -1.06 -22.78 15.09
C ARG A 407 -2.09 -22.03 14.26
N LYS A 408 -3.26 -22.61 14.01
CA LYS A 408 -4.37 -21.93 13.31
C LYS A 408 -4.88 -20.75 14.16
N GLU A 409 -5.10 -20.95 15.45
CA GLU A 409 -5.53 -19.90 16.39
C GLU A 409 -4.51 -18.76 16.46
N MET A 410 -3.21 -19.08 16.51
CA MET A 410 -2.14 -18.08 16.50
C MET A 410 -2.10 -17.28 15.18
N ARG A 411 -2.34 -17.91 14.02
CA ARG A 411 -2.43 -17.20 12.73
C ARG A 411 -3.61 -16.22 12.71
N GLU A 412 -4.77 -16.65 13.19
CA GLU A 412 -5.95 -15.79 13.31
C GLU A 412 -5.67 -14.61 14.24
N MET A 413 -5.01 -14.84 15.38
CA MET A 413 -4.56 -13.78 16.29
C MET A 413 -3.57 -12.83 15.61
N THR A 414 -2.57 -13.34 14.88
CA THR A 414 -1.60 -12.51 14.14
C THR A 414 -2.30 -11.58 13.15
N ARG A 415 -3.31 -12.08 12.43
CA ARG A 415 -4.12 -11.28 11.50
C ARG A 415 -4.87 -10.16 12.23
N ASN A 416 -5.49 -10.49 13.37
CA ASN A 416 -6.36 -9.58 14.12
C ASN A 416 -5.62 -8.43 14.82
N PHE A 417 -4.28 -8.45 14.93
CA PHE A 417 -3.52 -7.28 15.38
C PHE A 417 -3.63 -6.07 14.44
N PHE A 418 -3.93 -6.32 13.16
CA PHE A 418 -4.01 -5.28 12.13
C PHE A 418 -5.47 -4.92 11.86
N ASN A 419 -5.91 -4.96 10.60
CA ASN A 419 -7.32 -4.85 10.25
C ASN A 419 -8.05 -6.17 10.57
N SER A 420 -9.21 -6.11 11.22
CA SER A 420 -9.96 -7.32 11.63
C SER A 420 -10.50 -8.15 10.46
N GLN A 421 -10.78 -7.52 9.32
CA GLN A 421 -11.39 -8.14 8.16
C GLN A 421 -10.34 -8.74 7.22
N PHE A 422 -9.24 -8.01 7.00
CA PHE A 422 -8.25 -8.30 5.97
C PHE A 422 -6.81 -8.40 6.50
N GLY A 423 -6.53 -8.11 7.78
CA GLY A 423 -5.19 -8.20 8.36
C GLY A 423 -4.20 -7.12 7.87
N SER A 424 -2.92 -7.48 7.77
CA SER A 424 -1.85 -6.57 7.31
C SER A 424 -1.96 -6.25 5.81
N LEU A 425 -1.62 -5.02 5.42
CA LEU A 425 -1.43 -4.58 4.04
C LEU A 425 -0.35 -5.40 3.31
N PHE A 426 0.71 -5.80 4.01
CA PHE A 426 1.92 -6.35 3.40
C PHE A 426 1.97 -7.88 3.39
N ARG A 427 1.17 -8.54 4.23
CA ARG A 427 1.28 -9.99 4.47
C ARG A 427 -0.09 -10.67 4.54
N THR A 428 -0.25 -11.77 3.80
CA THR A 428 -1.22 -12.83 4.13
C THR A 428 -0.56 -13.78 5.14
N ASP A 429 -1.27 -14.75 5.72
CA ASP A 429 -0.76 -15.61 6.81
C ASP A 429 0.75 -15.96 6.73
N GLN A 430 1.24 -16.34 5.55
CA GLN A 430 2.66 -16.65 5.32
C GLN A 430 3.30 -15.78 4.24
N ASN A 431 2.56 -15.44 3.19
CA ASN A 431 3.12 -14.88 1.96
C ASN A 431 3.04 -13.34 1.94
N PRO A 432 3.97 -12.68 1.23
CA PRO A 432 3.78 -11.29 0.84
C PRO A 432 2.45 -11.10 0.11
N THR A 433 1.77 -9.98 0.33
CA THR A 433 0.58 -9.63 -0.48
C THR A 433 0.97 -9.32 -1.92
N TYR A 434 0.00 -9.41 -2.82
CA TYR A 434 0.18 -8.96 -4.20
C TYR A 434 0.56 -7.46 -4.26
N PHE A 435 0.04 -6.67 -3.31
CA PHE A 435 0.45 -5.27 -3.09
C PHE A 435 1.95 -5.15 -2.82
N LEU A 436 2.48 -5.86 -1.81
CA LEU A 436 3.91 -5.83 -1.48
C LEU A 436 4.77 -6.31 -2.66
N ARG A 437 4.35 -7.34 -3.40
CA ARG A 437 5.07 -7.80 -4.59
C ARG A 437 5.24 -6.68 -5.63
N ARG A 438 4.20 -5.87 -5.86
CA ARG A 438 4.28 -4.71 -6.77
C ARG A 438 5.15 -3.61 -6.19
N LEU A 439 4.99 -3.30 -4.90
CA LEU A 439 5.83 -2.33 -4.20
C LEU A 439 7.32 -2.66 -4.35
N SER A 440 7.72 -3.89 -4.02
CA SER A 440 9.11 -4.34 -4.09
C SER A 440 9.68 -4.35 -5.50
N ARG A 441 8.83 -4.48 -6.52
CA ARG A 441 9.25 -4.46 -7.92
C ARG A 441 9.46 -3.04 -8.46
N PHE A 442 8.66 -2.08 -8.00
CA PHE A 442 8.58 -0.77 -8.64
C PHE A 442 9.15 0.38 -7.81
N ALA A 443 9.42 0.17 -6.53
CA ALA A 443 10.02 1.16 -5.65
C ALA A 443 11.40 0.69 -5.18
N ASP A 444 12.43 1.48 -5.41
CA ASP A 444 13.77 1.21 -4.86
C ASP A 444 13.80 1.35 -3.34
N ILE A 445 13.13 2.37 -2.83
CA ILE A 445 12.93 2.64 -1.41
C ILE A 445 11.46 2.90 -1.12
N TYR A 446 11.03 2.65 0.11
CA TYR A 446 9.70 3.00 0.58
C TYR A 446 9.72 3.43 2.04
N MET A 447 8.77 4.29 2.41
CA MET A 447 8.73 4.91 3.73
C MET A 447 7.30 5.34 4.06
N ALA A 448 7.03 5.63 5.34
CA ALA A 448 5.72 6.09 5.76
C ALA A 448 5.43 7.53 5.34
N SER A 449 6.45 8.38 5.26
CA SER A 449 6.35 9.79 4.93
C SER A 449 7.68 10.33 4.42
N LEU A 450 7.63 11.42 3.65
CA LEU A 450 8.83 12.15 3.24
C LEU A 450 9.63 12.69 4.44
N SER A 451 8.99 12.93 5.58
CA SER A 451 9.68 13.33 6.82
C SER A 451 10.77 12.35 7.25
N CYS A 452 10.65 11.07 6.86
CA CYS A 452 11.69 10.07 7.11
C CYS A 452 13.06 10.47 6.52
N LEU A 453 13.11 11.25 5.44
CA LEU A 453 14.36 11.76 4.84
C LEU A 453 15.14 12.72 5.76
N LEU A 454 14.49 13.28 6.78
CA LEU A 454 15.15 14.15 7.75
C LEU A 454 16.12 13.36 8.64
N ASN A 455 15.89 12.06 8.81
CA ASN A 455 16.69 11.15 9.65
C ASN A 455 18.01 10.71 9.01
N TYR A 456 18.27 11.08 7.76
CA TYR A 456 19.42 10.60 6.98
C TYR A 456 20.22 11.75 6.38
N ASP A 457 21.54 11.64 6.32
CA ASP A 457 22.38 12.60 5.62
C ASP A 457 22.24 12.48 4.09
N HIS A 458 22.68 13.52 3.37
CA HIS A 458 22.49 13.62 1.92
C HIS A 458 23.37 12.65 1.12
N ASP A 459 24.34 12.00 1.75
CA ASP A 459 25.24 10.98 1.22
C ASP A 459 24.93 9.58 1.77
N TYR A 460 23.85 9.41 2.53
CA TYR A 460 23.46 8.12 3.07
C TYR A 460 23.17 7.11 1.95
N THR A 461 23.67 5.89 2.14
CA THR A 461 23.41 4.76 1.23
C THR A 461 22.53 3.71 1.91
N PHE A 462 21.40 3.42 1.27
CA PHE A 462 20.49 2.35 1.69
C PHE A 462 20.92 1.02 1.07
N TYR A 463 21.05 -0.01 1.91
CA TYR A 463 21.37 -1.37 1.49
C TYR A 463 20.18 -2.29 1.77
N PRO A 464 19.69 -3.06 0.79
CA PRO A 464 18.59 -3.99 1.02
C PRO A 464 19.03 -5.12 1.93
N ARG A 465 18.12 -5.57 2.82
CA ARG A 465 18.39 -6.73 3.67
C ARG A 465 18.45 -7.99 2.81
N ARG A 466 19.52 -8.78 2.96
CA ARG A 466 19.65 -10.09 2.31
C ARG A 466 18.65 -11.06 2.95
N THR A 467 17.57 -11.37 2.25
CA THR A 467 16.64 -12.42 2.67
C THR A 467 17.22 -13.77 2.21
N PRO A 468 17.60 -14.68 3.14
CA PRO A 468 18.13 -15.98 2.73
C PRO A 468 17.08 -16.78 1.96
N LEU A 469 17.50 -17.46 0.89
CA LEU A 469 16.65 -18.43 0.19
C LEU A 469 16.37 -19.63 1.11
N GLN A 470 15.32 -20.40 0.81
CA GLN A 470 14.91 -21.54 1.65
C GLN A 470 16.00 -22.61 1.85
N HIS A 471 16.99 -22.68 0.95
CA HIS A 471 18.13 -23.60 1.04
C HIS A 471 19.41 -22.94 1.57
N GLU A 472 19.37 -21.65 1.89
CA GLU A 472 20.50 -20.92 2.46
C GLU A 472 20.44 -20.97 3.99
N LEU A 473 21.61 -21.09 4.63
CA LEU A 473 21.69 -21.04 6.08
C LEU A 473 21.32 -19.63 6.56
N PRO A 474 20.38 -19.50 7.50
CA PRO A 474 20.13 -18.22 8.15
C PRO A 474 21.35 -17.79 8.97
N MET A 475 21.82 -16.56 8.75
CA MET A 475 22.89 -15.93 9.52
C MET A 475 22.47 -15.78 10.99
N TRP A 476 23.43 -15.72 11.93
CA TRP A 476 23.15 -15.60 13.38
C TRP A 476 22.17 -14.47 13.75
N SER A 477 22.18 -13.34 13.04
CA SER A 477 21.21 -12.24 13.24
C SER A 477 19.80 -12.57 12.77
N ASP A 478 19.67 -13.41 11.74
CA ASP A 478 18.38 -13.87 11.20
C ASP A 478 17.83 -15.07 11.99
N GLN A 479 18.69 -15.87 12.62
CA GLN A 479 18.32 -17.02 13.46
C GLN A 479 17.39 -16.64 14.62
N LEU A 480 17.51 -15.41 15.15
CA LEU A 480 16.61 -14.87 16.16
C LEU A 480 15.19 -14.63 15.63
N CYS A 481 15.04 -14.39 14.33
CA CYS A 481 13.79 -14.03 13.66
C CYS A 481 13.18 -15.15 12.81
N THR A 482 13.91 -16.23 12.51
CA THR A 482 13.44 -17.32 11.63
C THR A 482 13.08 -18.60 12.38
N GLY A 483 13.16 -18.64 13.72
CA GLY A 483 12.93 -19.86 14.51
C GLY A 483 13.93 -20.99 14.23
N THR A 484 14.90 -20.76 13.34
CA THR A 484 15.99 -21.66 13.02
C THR A 484 17.10 -21.51 14.05
N PHE A 485 16.77 -21.73 15.32
CA PHE A 485 17.79 -22.28 16.18
C PHE A 485 18.11 -23.67 15.60
N ARG A 486 19.36 -23.90 15.16
CA ARG A 486 19.92 -25.24 15.41
C ARG A 486 19.88 -25.36 16.93
N ILE A 487 18.81 -25.92 17.49
CA ILE A 487 18.75 -26.28 18.90
C ILE A 487 19.93 -27.24 19.07
N PRO A 488 21.04 -26.84 19.72
CA PRO A 488 22.26 -27.64 19.74
C PRO A 488 22.01 -29.02 20.37
N PHE A 489 20.92 -29.15 21.13
CA PHE A 489 20.50 -30.34 21.86
C PHE A 489 19.65 -31.37 21.10
N LEU A 490 19.13 -31.08 19.89
CA LEU A 490 18.38 -32.12 19.15
C LEU A 490 19.33 -33.22 18.62
N GLN A 491 20.61 -32.89 18.41
CA GLN A 491 21.66 -33.89 18.14
C GLN A 491 21.98 -34.75 19.38
N GLU A 492 21.93 -34.18 20.59
CA GLU A 492 22.09 -34.94 21.84
C GLU A 492 20.86 -35.80 22.17
N MET A 493 19.65 -35.38 21.79
CA MET A 493 18.43 -36.19 21.95
C MET A 493 18.38 -37.43 21.05
N ILE A 494 19.12 -37.46 19.94
CA ILE A 494 19.25 -38.64 19.07
C ILE A 494 20.27 -39.65 19.67
N GLN A 495 21.14 -39.22 20.58
CA GLN A 495 22.17 -40.08 21.19
C GLN A 495 21.78 -40.69 22.55
N ILE A 496 20.64 -40.32 23.12
CA ILE A 496 20.13 -40.96 24.33
C ILE A 496 19.13 -42.05 23.92
N LYS A 497 19.66 -43.26 23.69
CA LYS A 497 18.87 -44.50 23.57
C LYS A 497 18.20 -44.87 24.88
#